data_AF-A0A7Y2VI17-F1
#
_entry.id   AF-A0A7Y2VI17-F1
#
_cell.length_a   1.000
_cell.length_b   1.000
_cell.length_c   1.000
_cell.angle_alpha   90.00
_cell.angle_beta   90.00
_cell.angle_gamma   90.00
#
_symmetry.space_group_name_H-M   'P 1'
#
loop_
_entity.id
_entity.type
_entity.pdbx_description
1 polymer ?
#
loop_
_entity_poly.entity_id
_entity_poly.type
_entity_poly.pdbx_seq_one_letter_code
_entity_poly.pdbx_strand_id
1 'polypeptide(L)'
;SKGGADLLIYDPDDGPVARVELPGGAYPTDLVAAADAMLVTDMDRFEVYRVAADSLNAARFGDDRFRTRMADLRAERGRLDALSRWALAGVIAGAVLMIGAAAFATPREKRWTPVPPVFDWDAAPDRAPRTSGIHWLKRKPAIDRSLQWAEWLAYAAVLLPAFVLLGLWFWIREQAGPDAGADIETKLGELGLAMLILGVLLALLIPIIRMSLRAMKTRLGTDGRRLYIRRHDGREIAVDPSQLSYTDRMILYREYSLPLVGGKQQSIYEPGEVETWLGPLLREAQRLGPVEALKHQWRYSGSRQLWWFIAALVLAGAVIALVAAGILSFP
;
A
#
# COMPACT_ATOMS: atom_id res chain seq x y z
N SER A 1 31.50 -37.76 9.10
CA SER A 1 30.50 -38.33 8.18
C SER A 1 29.40 -37.30 7.97
N LYS A 2 28.96 -37.05 6.74
CA LYS A 2 27.87 -36.09 6.47
C LYS A 2 26.56 -36.72 6.99
N GLY A 3 25.86 -36.01 7.89
CA GLY A 3 24.68 -36.51 8.58
C GLY A 3 23.61 -37.02 7.63
N GLY A 4 23.31 -38.31 7.70
CA GLY A 4 22.09 -38.89 7.13
C GLY A 4 20.95 -38.69 8.14
N ALA A 5 19.72 -38.58 7.64
CA ALA A 5 18.56 -38.68 8.50
C ALA A 5 18.37 -40.15 8.91
N ASP A 6 17.98 -40.36 10.16
CA ASP A 6 17.72 -41.69 10.71
C ASP A 6 16.30 -41.75 11.26
N LEU A 7 15.71 -42.94 11.21
CA LEU A 7 14.50 -43.25 11.96
C LEU A 7 14.85 -44.09 13.17
N LEU A 8 14.40 -43.64 14.33
CA LEU A 8 14.57 -44.37 15.59
C LEU A 8 13.23 -44.97 15.98
N ILE A 9 13.22 -46.30 16.16
CA ILE A 9 12.07 -47.03 16.66
C ILE A 9 12.24 -47.17 18.16
N TYR A 10 11.25 -46.66 18.90
CA TYR A 10 11.23 -46.69 20.36
C TYR A 10 10.20 -47.71 20.85
N ASP A 11 10.64 -48.54 21.79
CA ASP A 11 9.74 -49.23 22.70
C ASP A 11 9.44 -48.33 23.91
N PRO A 12 8.18 -48.23 24.36
CA PRO A 12 7.80 -47.36 25.47
C PRO A 12 8.51 -47.68 26.78
N ASP A 13 8.86 -48.95 27.00
CA ASP A 13 9.40 -49.48 28.25
C ASP A 13 10.93 -49.67 28.17
N ASP A 14 11.44 -50.08 27.01
CA ASP A 14 12.86 -50.45 26.81
C ASP A 14 13.70 -49.40 26.07
N GLY A 15 13.09 -48.30 25.58
CA GLY A 15 13.80 -47.22 24.90
C GLY A 15 14.09 -47.51 23.41
N PRO A 16 15.17 -46.99 22.81
CA PRO A 16 15.41 -47.13 21.37
C PRO A 16 15.79 -48.57 21.02
N VAL A 17 14.92 -49.27 20.30
CA VAL A 17 15.09 -50.69 19.95
C VAL A 17 15.76 -50.87 18.58
N ALA A 18 15.54 -49.93 17.65
CA ALA A 18 16.16 -50.01 16.34
C ALA A 18 16.43 -48.63 15.71
N ARG A 19 17.42 -48.60 14.82
CA ARG A 19 17.76 -47.45 14.01
C ARG A 19 17.76 -47.85 12.53
N VAL A 20 17.06 -47.08 11.72
CA VAL A 20 17.03 -47.23 10.27
C VAL A 20 17.73 -46.03 9.65
N GLU A 21 18.81 -46.30 8.91
CA GLU A 21 19.49 -45.28 8.13
C GLU A 21 18.71 -45.01 6.84
N LEU A 22 18.33 -43.76 6.61
CA LEU A 22 17.71 -43.36 5.35
C LEU A 22 18.77 -43.06 4.28
N PRO A 23 18.40 -43.13 2.98
CA PRO A 23 19.31 -42.78 1.89
C PRO A 23 19.97 -41.41 2.06
N GLY A 24 21.23 -41.29 1.61
CA GLY A 24 22.04 -40.10 1.80
C GLY A 24 21.36 -38.79 1.39
N GLY A 25 21.22 -37.89 2.37
CA GLY A 25 20.64 -36.56 2.23
C GLY A 25 19.10 -36.53 2.13
N ALA A 26 18.42 -37.62 2.49
CA ALA A 26 16.98 -37.60 2.74
C ALA A 26 16.66 -36.62 3.88
N TYR A 27 15.56 -35.88 3.76
CA TYR A 27 15.03 -34.99 4.78
C TYR A 27 13.59 -35.39 5.10
N PRO A 28 13.38 -36.33 6.03
CA PRO A 28 12.05 -36.86 6.31
C PRO A 28 11.17 -35.79 6.94
N THR A 29 9.98 -35.62 6.38
CA THR A 29 9.00 -34.61 6.79
C THR A 29 7.80 -35.20 7.52
N ASP A 30 7.29 -36.35 7.05
CA ASP A 30 6.20 -37.07 7.71
C ASP A 30 6.44 -38.58 7.66
N LEU A 31 5.79 -39.28 8.61
CA LEU A 31 5.85 -40.71 8.80
C LEU A 31 4.44 -41.27 8.95
N VAL A 32 4.11 -42.30 8.18
CA VAL A 32 2.83 -43.00 8.25
C VAL A 32 3.08 -44.49 8.39
N ALA A 33 2.49 -45.09 9.42
CA ALA A 33 2.51 -46.55 9.60
C ALA A 33 1.52 -47.21 8.64
N ALA A 34 1.98 -48.23 7.92
CA ALA A 34 1.17 -49.16 7.14
C ALA A 34 1.32 -50.58 7.72
N ALA A 35 0.46 -51.51 7.28
CA ALA A 35 0.35 -52.83 7.89
C ALA A 35 1.66 -53.65 7.90
N ASP A 36 2.53 -53.47 6.91
CA ASP A 36 3.79 -54.21 6.76
C ASP A 36 5.03 -53.31 6.59
N ALA A 37 4.86 -51.99 6.69
CA ALA A 37 5.93 -51.04 6.45
C ALA A 37 5.62 -49.66 7.05
N MET A 38 6.66 -48.85 7.20
CA MET A 38 6.54 -47.42 7.49
C MET A 38 6.82 -46.63 6.22
N LEU A 39 5.94 -45.70 5.89
CA LEU A 39 6.14 -44.76 4.78
C LEU A 39 6.71 -43.46 5.31
N VAL A 40 7.78 -43.01 4.68
CA VAL A 40 8.53 -41.81 5.06
C VAL A 40 8.46 -40.86 3.88
N THR A 41 7.89 -39.68 4.06
CA THR A 41 7.86 -38.67 3.00
C THR A 41 9.07 -37.76 3.12
N ASP A 42 9.64 -37.40 1.97
CA ASP A 42 10.66 -36.35 1.84
C ASP A 42 10.09 -35.29 0.89
N MET A 43 9.54 -34.22 1.46
CA MET A 43 8.94 -33.12 0.69
C MET A 43 9.95 -32.26 -0.08
N ASP A 44 11.24 -32.30 0.29
CA ASP A 44 12.29 -31.56 -0.41
C ASP A 44 12.70 -32.28 -1.69
N ARG A 45 12.70 -33.61 -1.65
CA ARG A 45 13.05 -34.46 -2.80
C ARG A 45 11.85 -34.93 -3.59
N PHE A 46 10.63 -34.76 -3.08
CA PHE A 46 9.42 -35.36 -3.63
C PHE A 46 9.57 -36.88 -3.76
N GLU A 47 10.15 -37.51 -2.75
CA GLU A 47 10.31 -38.96 -2.68
C GLU A 47 9.53 -39.52 -1.49
N VAL A 48 9.07 -40.76 -1.62
CA VAL A 48 8.53 -41.54 -0.51
C VAL A 48 9.42 -42.76 -0.35
N TYR A 49 9.88 -43.00 0.86
CA TYR A 49 10.63 -44.20 1.23
C TYR A 49 9.71 -45.17 1.96
N ARG A 50 9.87 -46.45 1.67
CA ARG A 50 9.25 -47.56 2.38
C ARG A 50 10.31 -48.20 3.26
N VAL A 51 10.06 -48.26 4.55
CA VAL A 51 10.87 -49.01 5.51
C VAL A 51 10.10 -50.26 5.88
N ALA A 52 10.61 -51.44 5.49
CA ALA A 52 9.93 -52.69 5.78
C ALA A 52 9.97 -53.02 7.28
N ALA A 53 8.86 -53.48 7.86
CA ALA A 53 8.74 -53.71 9.30
C ALA A 53 9.59 -54.89 9.80
N ASP A 54 9.89 -55.85 8.93
CA ASP A 54 10.61 -57.08 9.24
C ASP A 54 12.14 -56.94 9.14
N SER A 55 12.59 -56.27 8.08
CA SER A 55 13.99 -56.18 7.69
C SER A 55 14.59 -54.80 7.97
N LEU A 56 13.75 -53.83 8.33
CA LEU A 56 14.14 -52.45 8.63
C LEU A 56 14.93 -51.76 7.49
N ASN A 57 14.80 -52.27 6.28
CA ASN A 57 15.47 -51.74 5.10
C ASN A 57 14.63 -50.63 4.46
N ALA A 58 15.28 -49.50 4.19
CA ALA A 58 14.69 -48.39 3.45
C ALA A 58 14.85 -48.60 1.94
N ALA A 59 13.75 -48.58 1.20
CA ALA A 59 13.72 -48.59 -0.26
C ALA A 59 12.82 -47.46 -0.78
N ARG A 60 12.95 -47.10 -2.06
CA ARG A 60 12.01 -46.15 -2.69
C ARG A 60 10.64 -46.80 -2.82
N PHE A 61 9.61 -46.04 -2.45
CA PHE A 61 8.21 -46.47 -2.56
C PHE A 61 7.63 -46.12 -3.94
N GLY A 62 6.68 -46.94 -4.38
CA GLY A 62 5.92 -46.73 -5.62
C GLY A 62 6.52 -47.38 -6.86
N ASP A 63 5.65 -47.62 -7.84
CA ASP A 63 6.04 -48.09 -9.17
C ASP A 63 6.70 -46.97 -10.00
N ASP A 64 7.13 -47.28 -11.22
CA ASP A 64 7.72 -46.26 -12.11
C ASP A 64 6.73 -45.12 -12.40
N ARG A 65 5.43 -45.43 -12.51
CA ARG A 65 4.39 -44.43 -12.79
C ARG A 65 4.23 -43.42 -11.65
N PHE A 66 4.19 -43.89 -10.41
CA PHE A 66 4.17 -43.04 -9.22
C PHE A 66 5.41 -42.15 -9.16
N ARG A 67 6.59 -42.73 -9.38
CA ARG A 67 7.85 -42.00 -9.34
C ARG A 67 7.97 -40.93 -10.42
N THR A 68 7.49 -41.22 -11.64
CA THR A 68 7.41 -40.21 -12.71
C THR A 68 6.49 -39.06 -12.33
N ARG A 69 5.31 -39.35 -11.76
CA ARG A 69 4.36 -38.31 -11.36
C ARG A 69 4.92 -37.41 -10.24
N MET A 70 5.67 -37.99 -9.30
CA MET A 70 6.36 -37.22 -8.26
C MET A 70 7.48 -36.34 -8.84
N ALA A 71 8.20 -36.83 -9.86
CA ALA A 71 9.21 -36.05 -10.57
C ALA A 71 8.60 -34.86 -11.35
N ASP A 72 7.43 -35.05 -11.98
CA ASP A 72 6.70 -34.00 -12.68
C ASP A 72 6.26 -32.89 -11.70
N LEU A 73 5.72 -33.26 -10.53
CA LEU A 73 5.36 -32.30 -9.47
C LEU A 73 6.57 -31.53 -8.96
N ARG A 74 7.71 -32.19 -8.81
CA ARG A 74 8.97 -31.54 -8.42
C ARG A 74 9.42 -30.52 -9.47
N ALA A 75 9.29 -30.85 -10.76
CA ALA A 75 9.64 -29.95 -11.85
C ALA A 75 8.73 -28.71 -11.87
N GLU A 76 7.42 -28.88 -11.66
CA GLU A 76 6.47 -27.76 -11.63
C GLU A 76 6.71 -26.83 -10.43
N ARG A 77 6.94 -27.37 -9.23
CA ARG A 77 7.32 -26.55 -8.06
C ARG A 77 8.58 -25.75 -8.33
N GLY A 78 9.60 -26.35 -8.93
CA GLY A 78 10.83 -25.65 -9.31
C GLY A 78 10.58 -24.48 -10.28
N ARG A 79 9.63 -24.64 -11.21
CA ARG A 79 9.21 -23.59 -12.14
C ARG A 79 8.49 -22.46 -11.42
N LEU A 80 7.59 -22.77 -10.50
CA LEU A 80 6.87 -21.79 -9.68
C LEU A 80 7.82 -21.02 -8.75
N ASP A 81 8.78 -21.69 -8.12
CA ASP A 81 9.80 -21.04 -7.29
C ASP A 81 10.71 -20.11 -8.11
N ALA A 82 11.01 -20.46 -9.34
CA ALA A 82 11.72 -19.57 -10.27
C ALA A 82 10.87 -18.35 -10.60
N LEU A 83 9.59 -18.54 -10.94
CA LEU A 83 8.67 -17.45 -11.29
C LEU A 83 8.41 -16.51 -10.12
N SER A 84 8.24 -17.04 -8.90
CA SER A 84 8.11 -16.28 -7.66
C SER A 84 9.36 -15.43 -7.39
N ARG A 85 10.56 -16.01 -7.56
CA ARG A 85 11.82 -15.25 -7.44
C ARG A 85 11.93 -14.13 -8.47
N TRP A 86 11.54 -14.37 -9.72
CA TRP A 86 11.52 -13.34 -10.76
C TRP A 86 10.48 -12.24 -10.48
N ALA A 87 9.30 -12.60 -9.97
CA ALA A 87 8.29 -11.64 -9.56
C ALA A 87 8.80 -10.76 -8.40
N LEU A 88 9.41 -11.35 -7.38
CA LEU A 88 10.02 -10.63 -6.26
C LEU A 88 11.13 -9.69 -6.76
N ALA A 89 12.02 -10.19 -7.64
CA ALA A 89 13.06 -9.38 -8.26
C ALA A 89 12.48 -8.21 -9.06
N GLY A 90 11.38 -8.42 -9.79
CA GLY A 90 10.65 -7.39 -10.52
C GLY A 90 10.04 -6.33 -9.60
N VAL A 91 9.44 -6.72 -8.48
CA VAL A 91 8.91 -5.79 -7.47
C VAL A 91 10.04 -4.96 -6.86
N ILE A 92 11.15 -5.59 -6.48
CA ILE A 92 12.32 -4.89 -5.93
C ILE A 92 12.90 -3.92 -6.97
N ALA A 93 13.10 -4.36 -8.21
CA ALA A 93 13.59 -3.51 -9.30
C ALA A 93 12.65 -2.33 -9.57
N GLY A 94 11.33 -2.56 -9.58
CA GLY A 94 10.32 -1.52 -9.72
C GLY A 94 10.36 -0.51 -8.57
N ALA A 95 10.49 -0.97 -7.33
CA ALA A 95 10.64 -0.09 -6.16
C ALA A 95 11.92 0.75 -6.24
N VAL A 96 13.05 0.13 -6.60
CA VAL A 96 14.33 0.83 -6.80
C VAL A 96 14.23 1.86 -7.93
N LEU A 97 13.60 1.52 -9.05
CA LEU A 97 13.36 2.43 -10.16
C LEU A 97 12.45 3.59 -9.75
N MET A 98 11.39 3.35 -8.98
CA MET A 98 10.52 4.42 -8.47
C MET A 98 11.27 5.35 -7.51
N ILE A 99 12.05 4.81 -6.58
CA ILE A 99 12.89 5.60 -5.66
C ILE A 99 13.95 6.37 -6.46
N GLY A 100 14.58 5.74 -7.44
CA GLY A 100 15.57 6.34 -8.33
C GLY A 100 14.98 7.46 -9.18
N ALA A 101 13.78 7.26 -9.75
CA ALA A 101 13.05 8.27 -10.51
C ALA A 101 12.63 9.44 -9.62
N ALA A 102 12.13 9.18 -8.41
CA ALA A 102 11.81 10.23 -7.43
C ALA A 102 13.07 11.01 -7.02
N ALA A 103 14.18 10.33 -6.79
CA ALA A 103 15.46 10.94 -6.48
C ALA A 103 15.99 11.77 -7.65
N PHE A 104 15.92 11.27 -8.89
CA PHE A 104 16.36 11.98 -10.09
C PHE A 104 15.49 13.20 -10.39
N ALA A 105 14.18 13.08 -10.23
CA ALA A 105 13.23 14.20 -10.35
C ALA A 105 13.43 15.27 -9.27
N THR A 106 14.12 14.93 -8.17
CA THR A 106 14.45 15.87 -7.09
C THR A 106 15.87 16.43 -7.33
N PRO A 107 16.01 17.74 -7.60
CA PRO A 107 17.32 18.38 -7.84
C PRO A 107 18.30 18.08 -6.70
N ARG A 108 19.55 17.70 -7.03
CA ARG A 108 20.59 17.30 -6.05
C ARG A 108 20.76 18.32 -4.92
N GLU A 109 20.60 19.60 -5.25
CA GLU A 109 20.75 20.76 -4.37
C GLU A 109 19.66 20.87 -3.29
N LYS A 110 18.53 20.16 -3.46
CA LYS A 110 17.36 20.18 -2.57
C LYS A 110 17.16 18.89 -1.77
N ARG A 111 18.07 17.92 -1.86
CA ARG A 111 17.90 16.58 -1.26
C ARG A 111 18.16 16.54 0.26
N TRP A 112 19.00 17.43 0.76
CA TRP A 112 19.49 17.39 2.16
C TRP A 112 19.54 18.77 2.83
N THR A 113 19.08 19.81 2.14
CA THR A 113 18.99 21.16 2.70
C THR A 113 17.70 21.30 3.52
N PRO A 114 17.76 21.84 4.75
CA PRO A 114 16.56 22.25 5.47
C PRO A 114 15.79 23.18 4.56
N VAL A 115 14.57 22.79 4.20
CA VAL A 115 13.78 23.60 3.28
C VAL A 115 13.46 24.90 4.02
N PRO A 116 13.85 26.07 3.48
CA PRO A 116 13.56 27.34 4.13
C PRO A 116 12.05 27.47 4.36
N PRO A 117 11.64 28.02 5.51
CA PRO A 117 10.23 28.26 5.78
C PRO A 117 9.65 29.11 4.64
N VAL A 118 8.49 28.70 4.14
CA VAL A 118 7.83 29.35 2.99
C VAL A 118 7.35 30.76 3.33
N PHE A 119 7.09 30.99 4.61
CA PHE A 119 6.60 32.24 5.17
C PHE A 119 7.56 32.71 6.26
N ASP A 120 7.90 33.98 6.21
CA ASP A 120 8.59 34.68 7.28
C ASP A 120 7.55 35.34 8.18
N TRP A 121 7.18 34.65 9.26
CA TRP A 121 6.19 35.14 10.22
C TRP A 121 6.70 36.32 11.04
N ASP A 122 8.02 36.47 11.16
CA ASP A 122 8.66 37.54 11.93
C ASP A 122 8.67 38.85 11.11
N ALA A 123 8.74 38.75 9.78
CA ALA A 123 8.57 39.87 8.85
C ALA A 123 7.11 40.35 8.70
N ALA A 124 6.13 39.65 9.28
CA ALA A 124 4.74 40.07 9.22
C ALA A 124 4.52 41.41 9.99
N PRO A 125 3.64 42.29 9.54
CA PRO A 125 3.33 43.52 10.26
C PRO A 125 2.66 43.23 11.61
N ASP A 126 2.69 44.20 12.54
CA ASP A 126 2.12 43.99 13.88
C ASP A 126 0.61 43.87 13.90
N ARG A 127 -0.07 44.42 12.88
CA ARG A 127 -1.52 44.36 12.73
C ARG A 127 -1.89 44.14 11.28
N ALA A 128 -2.93 43.34 11.07
CA ALA A 128 -3.50 43.17 9.75
C ALA A 128 -4.11 44.51 9.27
N PRO A 129 -3.92 44.89 8.00
CA PRO A 129 -4.55 46.09 7.47
C PRO A 129 -6.08 45.99 7.61
N ARG A 130 -6.73 47.08 7.99
CA ARG A 130 -8.19 47.13 8.06
C ARG A 130 -8.76 47.35 6.67
N THR A 131 -9.74 46.54 6.30
CA THR A 131 -10.44 46.65 5.02
C THR A 131 -11.90 46.99 5.25
N SER A 132 -12.51 47.73 4.32
CA SER A 132 -13.94 48.07 4.37
C SER A 132 -14.86 46.87 4.11
N GLY A 133 -14.30 45.73 3.68
CA GLY A 133 -14.97 44.45 3.49
C GLY A 133 -13.98 43.30 3.61
N ILE A 134 -14.41 42.08 3.28
CA ILE A 134 -13.54 40.90 3.35
C ILE A 134 -12.54 40.93 2.19
N HIS A 135 -11.25 41.06 2.49
CA HIS A 135 -10.17 40.85 1.53
C HIS A 135 -9.94 39.35 1.37
N TRP A 136 -10.30 38.81 0.21
CA TRP A 136 -10.01 37.41 -0.13
C TRP A 136 -8.57 37.29 -0.61
N LEU A 137 -7.79 36.43 0.05
CA LEU A 137 -6.40 36.22 -0.30
C LEU A 137 -6.28 35.78 -1.76
N LYS A 138 -5.39 36.45 -2.49
CA LYS A 138 -5.15 36.18 -3.90
C LYS A 138 -4.29 34.94 -4.06
N ARG A 139 -4.82 33.97 -4.78
CA ARG A 139 -4.09 32.75 -5.16
C ARG A 139 -3.29 32.98 -6.42
N LYS A 140 -2.20 32.24 -6.56
CA LYS A 140 -1.45 32.22 -7.81
C LYS A 140 -2.34 31.71 -8.96
N PRO A 141 -2.38 32.39 -10.11
CA PRO A 141 -3.24 32.01 -11.23
C PRO A 141 -2.90 30.63 -11.81
N ALA A 142 -1.65 30.19 -11.69
CA ALA A 142 -1.22 28.85 -12.08
C ALA A 142 -1.92 27.75 -11.26
N ILE A 143 -2.13 27.99 -9.96
CA ILE A 143 -2.77 27.01 -9.07
C ILE A 143 -4.26 26.95 -9.38
N ASP A 144 -4.92 28.09 -9.56
CA ASP A 144 -6.35 28.09 -9.90
C ASP A 144 -6.62 27.39 -11.25
N ARG A 145 -5.76 27.62 -12.26
CA ARG A 145 -5.84 26.86 -13.53
C ARG A 145 -5.63 25.36 -13.30
N SER A 146 -4.64 24.98 -12.49
CA SER A 146 -4.37 23.56 -12.21
C SER A 146 -5.54 22.89 -11.49
N LEU A 147 -6.20 23.58 -10.55
CA LEU A 147 -7.31 23.05 -9.77
C LEU A 147 -8.57 22.79 -10.60
N GLN A 148 -8.75 23.49 -11.72
CA GLN A 148 -9.84 23.23 -12.67
C GLN A 148 -9.71 21.84 -13.31
N TRP A 149 -8.49 21.48 -13.72
CA TRP A 149 -8.21 20.21 -14.40
C TRP A 149 -7.83 19.08 -13.44
N ALA A 150 -7.34 19.41 -12.24
CA ALA A 150 -6.83 18.43 -11.28
C ALA A 150 -7.86 17.38 -10.87
N GLU A 151 -9.14 17.75 -10.77
CA GLU A 151 -10.21 16.80 -10.45
C GLU A 151 -10.36 15.74 -11.54
N TRP A 152 -10.44 16.18 -12.80
CA TRP A 152 -10.55 15.28 -13.93
C TRP A 152 -9.27 14.43 -14.12
N LEU A 153 -8.09 15.04 -14.03
CA LEU A 153 -6.80 14.35 -14.15
C LEU A 153 -6.60 13.31 -13.05
N ALA A 154 -7.00 13.62 -11.81
CA ALA A 154 -6.87 12.67 -10.71
C ALA A 154 -7.83 11.48 -10.87
N TYR A 155 -9.05 11.70 -11.36
CA TYR A 155 -9.95 10.58 -11.69
C TYR A 155 -9.42 9.76 -12.86
N ALA A 156 -8.91 10.39 -13.90
CA ALA A 156 -8.29 9.69 -15.02
C ALA A 156 -7.09 8.84 -14.55
N ALA A 157 -6.22 9.38 -13.71
CA ALA A 157 -5.07 8.67 -13.17
C ALA A 157 -5.45 7.43 -12.33
N VAL A 158 -6.62 7.45 -11.68
CA VAL A 158 -7.11 6.33 -10.86
C VAL A 158 -7.90 5.31 -11.71
N LEU A 159 -8.76 5.78 -12.61
CA LEU A 159 -9.67 4.91 -13.36
C LEU A 159 -9.02 4.32 -14.61
N LEU A 160 -8.16 5.07 -15.30
CA LEU A 160 -7.54 4.62 -16.56
C LEU A 160 -6.72 3.33 -16.38
N PRO A 161 -5.87 3.17 -15.35
CA PRO A 161 -5.17 1.90 -15.11
C PRO A 161 -6.14 0.74 -14.88
N ALA A 162 -7.21 0.96 -14.10
CA ALA A 162 -8.23 -0.07 -13.85
C ALA A 162 -8.92 -0.49 -15.16
N PHE A 163 -9.32 0.47 -16.00
CA PHE A 163 -9.91 0.19 -17.31
C PHE A 163 -8.94 -0.52 -18.27
N VAL A 164 -7.67 -0.10 -18.31
CA VAL A 164 -6.65 -0.72 -19.16
C VAL A 164 -6.40 -2.17 -18.74
N LEU A 165 -6.24 -2.42 -17.43
CA LEU A 165 -6.03 -3.76 -16.90
C LEU A 165 -7.24 -4.68 -17.13
N LEU A 166 -8.45 -4.15 -16.95
CA LEU A 166 -9.68 -4.89 -17.19
C LEU A 166 -9.87 -5.19 -18.68
N GLY A 167 -9.57 -4.23 -19.56
CA GLY A 167 -9.57 -4.42 -21.01
C GLY A 167 -8.54 -5.45 -21.47
N LEU A 168 -7.33 -5.40 -20.90
CA LEU A 168 -6.29 -6.40 -21.15
C LEU A 168 -6.74 -7.80 -20.71
N TRP A 169 -7.38 -7.92 -19.54
CA TRP A 169 -7.93 -9.19 -19.08
C TRP A 169 -9.00 -9.74 -20.02
N PHE A 170 -9.94 -8.91 -20.49
CA PHE A 170 -10.94 -9.31 -21.47
C PHE A 170 -10.31 -9.79 -22.77
N TRP A 171 -9.29 -9.06 -23.25
CA TRP A 171 -8.55 -9.43 -24.47
C TRP A 171 -7.81 -10.78 -24.32
N ILE A 172 -7.15 -11.02 -23.18
CA ILE A 172 -6.50 -12.32 -22.90
C ILE A 172 -7.56 -13.43 -22.85
N ARG A 173 -8.69 -13.19 -22.18
CA ARG A 173 -9.77 -14.16 -22.07
C ARG A 173 -10.38 -14.52 -23.42
N GLU A 174 -10.56 -13.54 -24.30
CA GLU A 174 -11.04 -13.76 -25.66
C GLU A 174 -10.06 -14.62 -26.47
N GLN A 175 -8.75 -14.37 -26.34
CA GLN A 175 -7.73 -15.19 -27.01
C GLN A 175 -7.59 -16.62 -26.48
N ALA A 176 -7.89 -16.85 -25.20
CA ALA A 176 -7.85 -18.19 -24.63
C ALA A 176 -8.89 -19.13 -25.24
N GLY A 177 -9.99 -18.58 -25.79
CA GLY A 177 -11.07 -19.34 -26.41
C GLY A 177 -11.91 -20.15 -25.40
N PRO A 178 -13.06 -20.69 -25.84
CA PRO A 178 -13.94 -21.50 -24.99
C PRO A 178 -13.39 -22.90 -24.69
N ASP A 179 -12.35 -23.35 -25.41
CA ASP A 179 -11.72 -24.66 -25.23
C ASP A 179 -10.45 -24.59 -24.35
N ALA A 180 -10.26 -23.49 -23.64
CA ALA A 180 -9.16 -23.36 -22.68
C ALA A 180 -9.27 -24.47 -21.62
N GLY A 181 -8.18 -25.18 -21.35
CA GLY A 181 -8.17 -26.21 -20.30
C GLY A 181 -8.60 -25.64 -18.95
N ALA A 182 -9.21 -26.47 -18.09
CA ALA A 182 -9.78 -26.05 -16.80
C ALA A 182 -8.81 -25.24 -15.91
N ASP A 183 -7.51 -25.54 -15.98
CA ASP A 183 -6.47 -24.80 -15.26
C ASP A 183 -6.32 -23.36 -15.77
N ILE A 184 -6.43 -23.14 -17.09
CA ILE A 184 -6.34 -21.81 -17.70
C ILE A 184 -7.58 -20.99 -17.34
N GLU A 185 -8.77 -21.58 -17.40
CA GLU A 185 -10.02 -20.91 -16.98
C GLU A 185 -9.97 -20.49 -15.51
N THR A 186 -9.49 -21.36 -14.63
CA THR A 186 -9.35 -21.07 -13.20
C THR A 186 -8.39 -19.90 -12.99
N LYS A 187 -7.23 -19.88 -13.66
CA LYS A 187 -6.25 -18.79 -13.56
C LYS A 187 -6.77 -17.47 -14.14
N LEU A 188 -7.53 -17.51 -15.23
CA LEU A 188 -8.19 -16.33 -15.77
C LEU A 188 -9.27 -15.79 -14.83
N GLY A 189 -9.99 -16.68 -14.14
CA GLY A 189 -10.96 -16.31 -13.10
C GLY A 189 -10.31 -15.61 -11.91
N GLU A 190 -9.22 -16.19 -11.38
CA GLU A 190 -8.42 -15.61 -10.29
C GLU A 190 -7.86 -14.23 -10.66
N LEU A 191 -7.29 -14.11 -11.87
CA LEU A 191 -6.78 -12.85 -12.38
C LEU A 191 -7.90 -11.80 -12.52
N GLY A 192 -9.07 -12.19 -13.03
CA GLY A 192 -10.23 -11.31 -13.17
C GLY A 192 -10.72 -10.81 -11.81
N LEU A 193 -10.77 -11.68 -10.81
CA LEU A 193 -11.11 -11.31 -9.44
C LEU A 193 -10.09 -10.31 -8.86
N ALA A 194 -8.79 -10.57 -9.02
CA ALA A 194 -7.74 -9.67 -8.56
C ALA A 194 -7.86 -8.27 -9.20
N MET A 195 -8.15 -8.19 -10.50
CA MET A 195 -8.35 -6.92 -11.21
C MET A 195 -9.60 -6.17 -10.74
N LEU A 196 -10.71 -6.88 -10.52
CA LEU A 196 -11.94 -6.27 -9.98
C LEU A 196 -11.67 -5.67 -8.62
N ILE A 197 -10.97 -6.39 -7.74
CA ILE A 197 -10.66 -5.88 -6.42
C ILE A 197 -9.71 -4.68 -6.48
N LEU A 198 -8.67 -4.74 -7.31
CA LEU A 198 -7.79 -3.58 -7.53
C LEU A 198 -8.59 -2.36 -8.00
N GLY A 199 -9.56 -2.54 -8.91
CA GLY A 199 -10.48 -1.49 -9.35
C GLY A 199 -11.30 -0.89 -8.20
N VAL A 200 -11.84 -1.73 -7.30
CA VAL A 200 -12.54 -1.28 -6.09
C VAL A 200 -11.61 -0.48 -5.17
N LEU A 201 -10.39 -0.97 -4.93
CA LEU A 201 -9.40 -0.27 -4.10
C LEU A 201 -9.01 1.09 -4.68
N LEU A 202 -8.80 1.17 -5.99
CA LEU A 202 -8.55 2.43 -6.69
C LEU A 202 -9.76 3.36 -6.58
N ALA A 203 -10.98 2.86 -6.74
CA ALA A 203 -12.20 3.67 -6.58
C ALA A 203 -12.36 4.24 -5.16
N LEU A 204 -11.87 3.55 -4.12
CA LEU A 204 -11.85 4.06 -2.75
C LEU A 204 -10.92 5.29 -2.56
N LEU A 205 -10.01 5.55 -3.51
CA LEU A 205 -9.18 6.77 -3.50
C LEU A 205 -9.93 8.02 -3.97
N ILE A 206 -11.00 7.86 -4.75
CA ILE A 206 -11.82 8.98 -5.27
C ILE A 206 -12.32 9.93 -4.18
N PRO A 207 -12.95 9.48 -3.08
CA PRO A 207 -13.40 10.38 -2.01
C PRO A 207 -12.25 11.16 -1.36
N ILE A 208 -11.07 10.55 -1.24
CA ILE A 208 -9.88 11.18 -0.65
C ILE A 208 -9.37 12.31 -1.57
N ILE A 209 -9.28 12.02 -2.87
CA ILE A 209 -8.92 13.00 -3.90
C ILE A 209 -9.91 14.16 -3.90
N ARG A 210 -11.22 13.86 -3.89
CA ARG A 210 -12.27 14.88 -3.80
C ARG A 210 -12.12 15.77 -2.58
N MET A 211 -11.83 15.18 -1.42
CA MET A 211 -11.65 15.92 -0.18
C MET A 211 -10.45 16.87 -0.28
N SER A 212 -9.31 16.37 -0.74
CA SER A 212 -8.10 17.17 -0.93
C SER A 212 -8.35 18.35 -1.87
N LEU A 213 -9.03 18.11 -3.00
CA LEU A 213 -9.37 19.16 -3.95
C LEU A 213 -10.40 20.16 -3.40
N ARG A 214 -11.39 19.71 -2.62
CA ARG A 214 -12.35 20.60 -1.93
C ARG A 214 -11.65 21.49 -0.90
N ALA A 215 -10.72 20.95 -0.14
CA ALA A 215 -9.88 21.73 0.79
C ALA A 215 -9.09 22.78 0.02
N MET A 216 -8.45 22.40 -1.09
CA MET A 216 -7.74 23.33 -1.98
C MET A 216 -8.66 24.36 -2.65
N LYS A 217 -9.94 24.08 -2.89
CA LYS A 217 -10.92 25.06 -3.43
C LYS A 217 -11.45 26.06 -2.40
N THR A 218 -11.16 25.86 -1.10
CA THR A 218 -11.66 26.71 -0.01
C THR A 218 -10.88 28.03 0.08
N ARG A 219 -11.57 29.17 -0.06
CA ARG A 219 -10.91 30.49 -0.04
C ARG A 219 -10.76 31.03 1.37
N LEU A 220 -9.62 31.65 1.62
CA LEU A 220 -9.34 32.38 2.85
C LEU A 220 -9.50 33.88 2.59
N GLY A 221 -10.08 34.58 3.55
CA GLY A 221 -10.19 36.03 3.54
C GLY A 221 -10.07 36.61 4.94
N THR A 222 -9.87 37.91 5.04
CA THR A 222 -9.79 38.62 6.32
C THR A 222 -10.42 40.01 6.20
N ASP A 223 -11.00 40.52 7.28
CA ASP A 223 -11.40 41.93 7.43
C ASP A 223 -10.39 42.75 8.25
N GLY A 224 -9.24 42.13 8.60
CA GLY A 224 -8.23 42.68 9.49
C GLY A 224 -8.45 42.38 10.98
N ARG A 225 -9.58 41.75 11.35
CA ARG A 225 -9.88 41.34 12.72
C ARG A 225 -10.22 39.85 12.84
N ARG A 226 -10.87 39.27 11.84
CA ARG A 226 -11.30 37.87 11.82
C ARG A 226 -10.87 37.19 10.54
N LEU A 227 -10.69 35.87 10.64
CA LEU A 227 -10.48 35.03 9.47
C LEU A 227 -11.83 34.60 8.90
N TYR A 228 -12.03 34.77 7.60
CA TYR A 228 -13.18 34.28 6.87
C TYR A 228 -12.79 33.10 5.99
N ILE A 229 -13.54 32.02 6.09
CA ILE A 229 -13.34 30.81 5.31
C ILE A 229 -14.56 30.65 4.42
N ARG A 230 -14.39 30.78 3.10
CA ARG A 230 -15.44 30.49 2.10
C ARG A 230 -15.22 29.11 1.53
N ARG A 231 -16.12 28.19 1.88
CA ARG A 231 -16.13 26.81 1.41
C ARG A 231 -16.43 26.72 -0.08
N HIS A 232 -16.16 25.54 -0.65
CA HIS A 232 -16.51 25.20 -2.03
C HIS A 232 -18.02 25.28 -2.33
N ASP A 233 -18.88 25.17 -1.31
CA ASP A 233 -20.35 25.27 -1.41
C ASP A 233 -20.84 26.73 -1.32
N GLY A 234 -19.93 27.70 -1.20
CA GLY A 234 -20.25 29.12 -1.06
C GLY A 234 -20.57 29.55 0.38
N ARG A 235 -20.63 28.62 1.35
CA ARG A 235 -20.86 28.98 2.75
C ARG A 235 -19.63 29.65 3.34
N GLU A 236 -19.89 30.68 4.15
CA GLU A 236 -18.86 31.47 4.81
C GLU A 236 -18.86 31.25 6.31
N ILE A 237 -17.68 31.13 6.88
CA ILE A 237 -17.48 30.97 8.32
C ILE A 237 -16.51 32.06 8.77
N ALA A 238 -16.94 32.90 9.70
CA ALA A 238 -16.08 33.85 10.38
C ALA A 238 -15.50 33.19 11.63
N VAL A 239 -14.18 33.26 11.79
CA VAL A 239 -13.43 32.62 12.85
C VAL A 239 -12.59 33.67 13.58
N ASP A 240 -12.62 33.58 14.90
CA ASP A 240 -11.79 34.40 15.77
C ASP A 240 -10.34 33.89 15.72
N PRO A 241 -9.33 34.77 15.55
CA PRO A 241 -7.92 34.35 15.46
C PRO A 241 -7.45 33.50 16.66
N SER A 242 -7.97 33.77 17.86
CA SER A 242 -7.64 33.03 19.08
C SER A 242 -8.07 31.56 19.06
N GLN A 243 -9.02 31.20 18.20
CA GLN A 243 -9.51 29.82 18.03
C GLN A 243 -8.77 29.06 16.93
N LEU A 244 -7.87 29.74 16.20
CA LEU A 244 -7.10 29.13 15.14
C LEU A 244 -5.90 28.40 15.71
N SER A 245 -5.53 27.34 15.02
CA SER A 245 -4.24 26.70 15.17
C SER A 245 -3.53 26.74 13.82
N TYR A 246 -2.21 26.77 13.80
CA TYR A 246 -1.48 26.76 12.54
C TYR A 246 -0.17 26.01 12.61
N THR A 247 0.30 25.62 11.43
CA THR A 247 1.63 25.07 11.17
C THR A 247 2.26 25.89 10.04
N ASP A 248 3.52 25.62 9.73
CA ASP A 248 4.21 26.30 8.62
C ASP A 248 3.60 26.00 7.23
N ARG A 249 2.65 25.04 7.15
CA ARG A 249 2.07 24.58 5.89
C ARG A 249 0.56 24.77 5.78
N MET A 250 -0.15 24.94 6.89
CA MET A 250 -1.61 24.96 6.92
C MET A 250 -2.16 25.65 8.17
N ILE A 251 -3.37 26.19 8.02
CA ILE A 251 -4.21 26.67 9.12
C ILE A 251 -5.22 25.57 9.46
N LEU A 252 -5.40 25.35 10.75
CA LEU A 252 -6.26 24.33 11.34
C LEU A 252 -7.36 25.03 12.16
N TYR A 253 -8.60 24.67 11.89
CA TYR A 253 -9.75 25.11 12.69
C TYR A 253 -10.77 23.98 12.72
N ARG A 254 -11.00 23.35 13.88
CA ARG A 254 -11.90 22.18 14.00
C ARG A 254 -11.61 21.12 12.91
N GLU A 255 -12.60 20.74 12.11
CA GLU A 255 -12.48 19.80 11.00
C GLU A 255 -11.81 20.38 9.73
N TYR A 256 -11.52 21.69 9.72
CA TYR A 256 -10.96 22.39 8.57
C TYR A 256 -9.44 22.39 8.59
N SER A 257 -8.85 21.87 7.52
CA SER A 257 -7.43 21.95 7.23
C SER A 257 -7.25 22.77 5.95
N LEU A 258 -6.68 23.96 6.09
CA LEU A 258 -6.59 24.97 5.03
C LEU A 258 -5.12 25.09 4.62
N PRO A 259 -4.72 24.50 3.49
CA PRO A 259 -3.33 24.52 3.07
C PRO A 259 -2.93 25.96 2.70
N LEU A 260 -1.77 26.39 3.22
CA LEU A 260 -1.08 27.61 2.81
C LEU A 260 -0.03 27.32 1.74
N VAL A 261 0.48 26.09 1.73
CA VAL A 261 1.55 25.62 0.87
C VAL A 261 1.05 24.48 0.00
N GLY A 262 1.35 24.54 -1.30
CA GLY A 262 1.01 23.53 -2.29
C GLY A 262 2.14 22.54 -2.54
N GLY A 263 2.09 21.85 -3.69
CA GLY A 263 3.16 20.96 -4.11
C GLY A 263 4.52 21.65 -4.20
N LYS A 264 5.61 20.91 -3.90
CA LYS A 264 7.00 21.42 -3.89
C LYS A 264 7.26 22.59 -2.92
N GLN A 265 6.48 22.68 -1.84
CA GLN A 265 6.62 23.72 -0.82
C GLN A 265 6.50 25.15 -1.34
N GLN A 266 5.69 25.38 -2.37
CA GLN A 266 5.40 26.72 -2.85
C GLN A 266 4.14 27.27 -2.20
N SER A 267 4.16 28.55 -1.81
CA SER A 267 2.94 29.24 -1.34
C SER A 267 1.84 29.14 -2.40
N ILE A 268 0.63 28.82 -1.95
CA ILE A 268 -0.59 28.79 -2.78
C ILE A 268 -1.02 30.21 -3.18
N TYR A 269 -0.66 31.17 -2.34
CA TYR A 269 -1.04 32.57 -2.45
C TYR A 269 0.06 33.39 -3.13
N GLU A 270 -0.31 34.55 -3.65
CA GLU A 270 0.65 35.51 -4.19
C GLU A 270 1.68 35.92 -3.10
N PRO A 271 2.93 36.24 -3.47
CA PRO A 271 3.96 36.62 -2.51
C PRO A 271 3.50 37.77 -1.60
N GLY A 272 3.70 37.63 -0.29
CA GLY A 272 3.37 38.65 0.70
C GLY A 272 1.89 38.71 1.12
N GLU A 273 0.97 38.02 0.43
CA GLU A 273 -0.44 38.02 0.82
C GLU A 273 -0.65 37.34 2.18
N VAL A 274 0.00 36.21 2.43
CA VAL A 274 -0.15 35.46 3.68
C VAL A 274 0.50 36.23 4.82
N GLU A 275 1.71 36.74 4.62
CA GLU A 275 2.47 37.48 5.61
C GLU A 275 1.78 38.80 5.99
N THR A 276 1.23 39.52 5.02
CA THR A 276 0.57 40.82 5.27
C THR A 276 -0.78 40.67 5.95
N TRP A 277 -1.59 39.70 5.51
CA TRP A 277 -3.01 39.61 5.88
C TRP A 277 -3.32 38.55 6.94
N LEU A 278 -2.58 37.44 6.93
CA LEU A 278 -2.79 36.32 7.87
C LEU A 278 -1.75 36.33 8.99
N GLY A 279 -0.49 36.65 8.69
CA GLY A 279 0.61 36.70 9.67
C GLY A 279 0.25 37.39 10.99
N PRO A 280 -0.31 38.61 10.97
CA PRO A 280 -0.66 39.34 12.19
C PRO A 280 -1.76 38.66 12.99
N LEU A 281 -2.74 38.05 12.32
CA LEU A 281 -3.83 37.31 12.96
C LEU A 281 -3.32 36.00 13.58
N LEU A 282 -2.36 35.34 12.92
CA LEU A 282 -1.78 34.09 13.40
C LEU A 282 -0.88 34.27 14.63
N ARG A 283 -0.46 35.49 14.98
CA ARG A 283 0.23 35.77 16.25
C ARG A 283 -0.66 35.52 17.47
N GLU A 284 -1.98 35.69 17.31
CA GLU A 284 -2.97 35.38 18.35
C GLU A 284 -3.37 33.89 18.34
N ALA A 285 -2.97 33.14 17.30
CA ALA A 285 -3.30 31.74 17.10
C ALA A 285 -2.25 30.82 17.72
N GLN A 286 -2.65 29.58 18.01
CA GLN A 286 -1.74 28.58 18.57
C GLN A 286 -0.90 27.92 17.46
N ARG A 287 0.42 28.07 17.51
CA ARG A 287 1.32 27.27 16.65
C ARG A 287 1.37 25.84 17.15
N LEU A 288 1.08 24.89 16.27
CA LEU A 288 1.15 23.45 16.56
C LEU A 288 2.38 22.83 15.91
N GLY A 289 3.03 21.92 16.63
CA GLY A 289 4.04 21.05 16.05
C GLY A 289 3.41 19.93 15.21
N PRO A 290 4.23 19.11 14.53
CA PRO A 290 3.72 18.04 13.66
C PRO A 290 2.83 17.03 14.37
N VAL A 291 3.20 16.67 15.61
CA VAL A 291 2.47 15.67 16.42
C VAL A 291 1.15 16.25 16.94
N GLU A 292 1.16 17.51 17.40
CA GLU A 292 -0.05 18.18 17.86
C GLU A 292 -1.02 18.45 16.70
N ALA A 293 -0.50 18.80 15.52
CA ALA A 293 -1.30 18.96 14.31
C ALA A 293 -1.99 17.65 13.91
N LEU A 294 -1.27 16.51 13.98
CA LEU A 294 -1.85 15.19 13.75
C LEU A 294 -2.92 14.87 14.79
N LYS A 295 -2.65 15.12 16.07
CA LYS A 295 -3.63 14.90 17.16
C LYS A 295 -4.87 15.79 17.00
N HIS A 296 -4.70 17.04 16.58
CA HIS A 296 -5.79 17.97 16.29
C HIS A 296 -6.64 17.45 15.13
N GLN A 297 -6.01 17.07 14.01
CA GLN A 297 -6.71 16.44 12.89
C GLN A 297 -7.43 15.17 13.34
N TRP A 298 -6.83 14.34 14.19
CA TRP A 298 -7.46 13.11 14.65
C TRP A 298 -8.69 13.35 15.54
N ARG A 299 -8.61 14.35 16.43
CA ARG A 299 -9.71 14.73 17.33
C ARG A 299 -10.91 15.31 16.60
N TYR A 300 -10.69 16.06 15.51
CA TYR A 300 -11.73 16.80 14.80
C TYR A 300 -12.05 16.27 13.40
N SER A 301 -11.26 15.36 12.84
CA SER A 301 -11.65 14.62 11.64
C SER A 301 -12.85 13.76 12.02
N GLY A 302 -14.02 14.10 11.49
CA GLY A 302 -15.25 13.35 11.79
C GLY A 302 -15.01 11.86 11.54
N SER A 303 -15.23 11.04 12.58
CA SER A 303 -14.77 9.65 12.68
C SER A 303 -15.01 8.81 11.43
N ARG A 304 -16.12 9.03 10.71
CA ARG A 304 -16.49 8.29 9.49
C ARG A 304 -15.40 8.25 8.41
N GLN A 305 -14.65 9.33 8.17
CA GLN A 305 -13.73 9.38 7.03
C GLN A 305 -12.42 8.62 7.28
N LEU A 306 -11.89 8.74 8.50
CA LEU A 306 -10.76 7.93 8.95
C LEU A 306 -11.13 6.45 8.95
N TRP A 307 -12.33 6.10 9.40
CA TRP A 307 -12.82 4.71 9.36
C TRP A 307 -12.95 4.18 7.93
N TRP A 308 -13.35 5.00 6.94
CA TRP A 308 -13.33 4.58 5.52
C TRP A 308 -11.91 4.34 5.00
N PHE A 309 -10.93 5.17 5.38
CA PHE A 309 -9.53 4.99 4.98
C PHE A 309 -8.93 3.72 5.61
N ILE A 310 -9.17 3.50 6.91
CA ILE A 310 -8.75 2.29 7.63
C ILE A 310 -9.44 1.07 7.04
N ALA A 311 -10.75 1.12 6.79
CA ALA A 311 -11.49 0.04 6.17
C ALA A 311 -10.94 -0.29 4.77
N ALA A 312 -10.61 0.72 3.96
CA ALA A 312 -9.99 0.53 2.66
C ALA A 312 -8.60 -0.14 2.77
N LEU A 313 -7.80 0.25 3.75
CA LEU A 313 -6.48 -0.33 4.04
C LEU A 313 -6.58 -1.79 4.51
N VAL A 314 -7.52 -2.08 5.41
CA VAL A 314 -7.79 -3.43 5.90
C VAL A 314 -8.31 -4.32 4.78
N LEU A 315 -9.24 -3.81 3.96
CA LEU A 315 -9.75 -4.54 2.80
C LEU A 315 -8.63 -4.80 1.78
N ALA A 316 -7.78 -3.81 1.49
CA ALA A 316 -6.63 -3.98 0.62
C ALA A 316 -5.65 -5.05 1.16
N GLY A 317 -5.34 -4.99 2.45
CA GLY A 317 -4.47 -5.97 3.10
C GLY A 317 -5.06 -7.38 3.07
N ALA A 318 -6.37 -7.52 3.38
CA ALA A 318 -7.07 -8.80 3.33
C ALA A 318 -7.10 -9.39 1.92
N VAL A 319 -7.25 -8.55 0.90
CA VAL A 319 -7.23 -8.95 -0.50
C VAL A 319 -5.84 -9.39 -0.93
N ILE A 320 -4.80 -8.62 -0.59
CA ILE A 320 -3.41 -9.00 -0.87
C ILE A 320 -3.09 -10.33 -0.19
N ALA A 321 -3.54 -10.52 1.05
CA ALA A 321 -3.39 -11.77 1.78
C ALA A 321 -4.18 -12.93 1.13
N LEU A 322 -5.39 -12.70 0.63
CA LEU A 322 -6.20 -13.70 -0.07
C LEU A 322 -5.62 -14.07 -1.44
N VAL A 323 -5.11 -13.10 -2.20
CA VAL A 323 -4.42 -13.34 -3.47
C VAL A 323 -3.10 -14.05 -3.22
N ALA A 324 -2.32 -13.62 -2.22
CA ALA A 324 -1.10 -14.30 -1.83
C ALA A 324 -1.38 -15.73 -1.34
N ALA A 325 -2.40 -15.93 -0.52
CA ALA A 325 -2.82 -17.25 -0.06
C ALA A 325 -3.35 -18.09 -1.22
N GLY A 326 -4.14 -17.55 -2.14
CA GLY A 326 -4.61 -18.26 -3.33
C GLY A 326 -3.47 -18.66 -4.27
N ILE A 327 -2.44 -17.83 -4.41
CA ILE A 327 -1.21 -18.16 -5.17
C ILE A 327 -0.33 -19.17 -4.41
N LEU A 328 -0.32 -19.13 -3.08
CA LEU A 328 0.49 -20.01 -2.21
C LEU A 328 -0.21 -21.33 -1.81
N SER A 329 -1.52 -21.47 -2.03
CA SER A 329 -2.33 -22.63 -1.62
C SER A 329 -2.58 -23.63 -2.74
N PHE A 330 -1.84 -23.56 -3.86
CA PHE A 330 -1.92 -24.61 -4.87
C PHE A 330 -0.84 -25.68 -4.63
N PRO A 331 -1.23 -26.96 -4.49
CA PRO A 331 -0.31 -28.11 -4.51
C PRO A 331 0.29 -28.38 -5.90
#